data_AF-A0A7I8IBR4-F1
#
_entry.id   AF-A0A7I8IBR4-F1
#
_cell.length_a   1.000
_cell.length_b   1.000
_cell.length_c   1.000
_cell.angle_alpha   90.00
_cell.angle_beta   90.00
_cell.angle_gamma   90.00
#
_symmetry.space_group_name_H-M   'P 1'
#
loop_
_entity.id
_entity.type
_entity.pdbx_description
1 polymer ?
#
loop_
_entity_poly.entity_id
_entity_poly.type
_entity_poly.pdbx_seq_one_letter_code
_entity_poly.pdbx_strand_id
1 'polypeptide(L)'
;MVASGEQRGVRWLVMGDDDTVFFPENLAAVLGNVEQDVLHSYGMAFGGGGFAVSIPAAAELTPVLDSCLERYNHFYGSDQRVHACLSELGIPLTREPGFHQPISPRGRDRLEALGSLVRASRLDPARTLMQSICYEPTRGWSVSVAWGYTVQLYPKTWRSSQKGPFTFNTRPVPSEPCDRPILFFFDRITKQKIDSGGTVSEYSVHLPGNSSAACEHPDFAAASKVKLIEVYAPIMDPNDWKKAPRRHCCETETRRRPWWGRSSTMEVRISPCRPGETITKSPP
;
A
#
# COMPACT_ATOMS: atom_id res chain seq x y z
N MET A 1 -12.41 15.62 -23.28
CA MET A 1 -12.97 14.26 -23.49
C MET A 1 -14.27 14.42 -24.24
N VAL A 2 -14.40 13.88 -25.44
CA VAL A 2 -15.68 13.87 -26.16
C VAL A 2 -16.28 12.48 -25.95
N ALA A 3 -17.20 12.36 -24.99
CA ALA A 3 -18.08 11.20 -24.88
C ALA A 3 -19.28 11.43 -25.80
N SER A 4 -19.07 11.36 -27.12
CA SER A 4 -20.15 11.25 -28.09
C SER A 4 -20.37 9.76 -28.38
N GLY A 5 -21.30 9.14 -27.66
CA GLY A 5 -21.70 7.76 -27.87
C GLY A 5 -22.09 7.09 -26.56
N GLU A 6 -23.38 6.79 -26.43
CA GLU A 6 -23.97 6.12 -25.28
C GLU A 6 -23.36 4.73 -25.08
N GLN A 7 -22.35 4.64 -24.22
CA GLN A 7 -21.80 3.37 -23.77
C GLN A 7 -22.73 2.75 -22.72
N ARG A 8 -23.75 2.04 -23.19
CA ARG A 8 -24.70 1.31 -22.34
C ARG A 8 -23.94 0.40 -21.36
N GLY A 9 -24.10 0.67 -20.06
CA GLY A 9 -23.57 -0.15 -18.97
C GLY A 9 -22.30 0.37 -18.29
N VAL A 10 -21.70 1.47 -18.75
CA VAL A 10 -20.57 2.11 -18.04
C VAL A 10 -21.09 2.84 -16.81
N ARG A 11 -20.46 2.61 -15.65
CA ARG A 11 -20.81 3.26 -14.37
C ARG A 11 -19.72 4.18 -13.82
N TRP A 12 -18.47 3.93 -14.22
CA TRP A 12 -17.28 4.62 -13.72
C TRP A 12 -16.32 4.93 -14.86
N LEU A 13 -15.72 6.11 -14.81
CA LEU A 13 -14.55 6.50 -15.58
C LEU A 13 -13.36 6.49 -14.63
N VAL A 14 -12.32 5.72 -14.95
CA VAL A 14 -11.11 5.63 -14.11
C VAL A 14 -9.94 6.21 -14.90
N MET A 15 -9.30 7.22 -14.33
CA MET A 15 -8.14 7.88 -14.89
C MET A 15 -6.88 7.36 -14.19
N GLY A 16 -5.85 7.12 -14.99
CA GLY A 16 -4.48 6.85 -14.55
C GLY A 16 -3.50 7.36 -15.60
N ASP A 17 -2.24 7.44 -15.20
CA ASP A 17 -1.11 7.84 -16.05
C ASP A 17 -0.66 6.69 -16.97
N ASP A 18 0.28 6.98 -17.88
CA ASP A 18 0.88 6.01 -18.80
C ASP A 18 1.71 4.93 -18.08
N ASP A 19 2.05 5.15 -16.82
CA ASP A 19 2.70 4.20 -15.91
C ASP A 19 1.77 3.64 -14.81
N THR A 20 0.46 3.91 -14.89
CA THR A 20 -0.53 3.35 -13.96
C THR A 20 -0.88 1.90 -14.32
N VAL A 21 -0.97 1.06 -13.29
CA VAL A 21 -1.43 -0.33 -13.43
C VAL A 21 -2.69 -0.58 -12.63
N PHE A 22 -3.73 -0.99 -13.35
CA PHE A 22 -5.02 -1.35 -12.78
C PHE A 22 -5.08 -2.83 -12.43
N PHE A 23 -5.64 -3.12 -11.27
CA PHE A 23 -6.05 -4.47 -10.85
C PHE A 23 -7.58 -4.54 -10.99
N PRO A 24 -8.13 -5.00 -12.14
CA PRO A 24 -9.53 -4.79 -12.49
C PRO A 24 -10.51 -5.40 -11.48
N GLU A 25 -10.18 -6.56 -10.91
CA GLU A 25 -11.01 -7.23 -9.91
C GLU A 25 -11.09 -6.43 -8.61
N ASN A 26 -9.96 -5.91 -8.14
CA ASN A 26 -9.89 -5.08 -6.95
C ASN A 26 -10.59 -3.73 -7.19
N LEU A 27 -10.37 -3.14 -8.36
CA LEU A 27 -11.01 -1.89 -8.78
C LEU A 27 -12.53 -2.06 -8.85
N ALA A 28 -13.04 -3.15 -9.42
CA ALA A 28 -14.47 -3.44 -9.47
C ALA A 28 -15.07 -3.67 -8.07
N ALA A 29 -14.33 -4.33 -7.17
CA ALA A 29 -14.77 -4.56 -5.79
C ALA A 29 -14.90 -3.25 -5.00
N VAL A 30 -13.96 -2.32 -5.19
CA VAL A 30 -13.97 -0.98 -4.59
C VAL A 30 -15.14 -0.15 -5.16
N LEU A 31 -15.22 -0.03 -6.48
CA LEU A 31 -16.23 0.78 -7.16
C LEU A 31 -17.66 0.21 -7.08
N GLY A 32 -17.80 -1.03 -6.59
CA GLY A 32 -19.08 -1.68 -6.34
C GLY A 32 -19.69 -1.40 -4.96
N ASN A 33 -18.94 -0.83 -4.01
CA ASN A 33 -19.31 -0.70 -2.58
C ASN A 33 -19.35 0.77 -2.09
N VAL A 34 -19.87 1.68 -2.90
CA VAL A 34 -19.73 3.14 -2.71
C VAL A 34 -20.58 3.73 -1.57
N GLU A 35 -21.58 3.00 -1.05
CA GLU A 35 -22.45 3.50 0.03
C GLU A 35 -21.72 3.74 1.37
N GLN A 36 -20.49 3.24 1.55
CA GLN A 36 -19.80 3.30 2.85
C GLN A 36 -18.86 4.51 3.03
N ASP A 37 -18.73 5.39 2.03
CA ASP A 37 -17.61 6.35 1.96
C ASP A 37 -17.97 7.84 2.09
N VAL A 38 -19.16 8.16 2.59
CA VAL A 38 -19.66 9.54 2.66
C VAL A 38 -19.15 10.34 3.87
N LEU A 39 -18.40 9.76 4.82
CA LEU A 39 -18.21 10.41 6.13
C LEU A 39 -16.86 11.13 6.39
N HIS A 40 -15.86 11.13 5.49
CA HIS A 40 -14.61 11.88 5.73
C HIS A 40 -14.01 12.46 4.45
N SER A 41 -14.31 13.73 4.16
CA SER A 41 -13.83 14.48 3.02
C SER A 41 -12.53 15.25 3.32
N TYR A 42 -11.84 15.66 2.24
CA TYR A 42 -10.55 16.36 2.14
C TYR A 42 -9.33 15.48 2.06
N GLY A 43 -9.02 15.08 0.82
CA GLY A 43 -7.67 14.94 0.25
C GLY A 43 -7.56 13.81 -0.77
N MET A 44 -6.63 13.94 -1.70
CA MET A 44 -6.52 13.07 -2.86
C MET A 44 -5.52 11.92 -2.67
N ALA A 45 -5.68 10.87 -3.48
CA ALA A 45 -4.54 10.03 -3.83
C ALA A 45 -3.49 10.94 -4.50
N PHE A 46 -2.21 10.77 -4.15
CA PHE A 46 -1.12 11.53 -4.76
C PHE A 46 -1.24 11.42 -6.29
N GLY A 47 -1.07 12.54 -7.01
CA GLY A 47 -1.54 12.75 -8.38
C GLY A 47 -0.97 11.85 -9.49
N GLY A 48 -0.42 10.68 -9.17
CA GLY A 48 -0.12 9.59 -10.11
C GLY A 48 -0.65 8.22 -9.62
N GLY A 49 -1.53 8.19 -8.60
CA GLY A 49 -2.23 6.98 -8.16
C GLY A 49 -3.50 6.70 -8.95
N GLY A 50 -3.99 7.68 -9.72
CA GLY A 50 -5.26 7.65 -10.44
C GLY A 50 -6.46 8.05 -9.58
N PHE A 51 -7.59 8.30 -10.24
CA PHE A 51 -8.88 8.58 -9.60
C PHE A 51 -10.05 8.00 -10.42
N ALA A 52 -11.19 7.78 -9.77
CA ALA A 52 -12.41 7.33 -10.42
C ALA A 52 -13.52 8.37 -10.28
N VAL A 53 -14.27 8.60 -11.36
CA VAL A 53 -15.43 9.50 -11.42
C VAL A 53 -16.63 8.68 -11.86
N SER A 54 -17.74 8.77 -11.13
CA SER A 54 -18.98 8.11 -11.55
C SER A 54 -19.53 8.79 -12.81
N ILE A 55 -20.26 8.05 -13.64
CA ILE A 55 -20.86 8.64 -14.86
C ILE A 55 -21.76 9.86 -14.56
N PRO A 56 -22.61 9.86 -13.51
CA PRO A 56 -23.36 11.06 -13.15
C PRO A 56 -22.45 12.25 -12.80
N ALA A 57 -21.39 12.04 -12.03
CA ALA A 57 -20.44 13.11 -11.71
C ALA A 57 -19.69 13.62 -12.95
N ALA A 58 -19.35 12.73 -13.89
CA ALA A 58 -18.72 13.11 -15.15
C ALA A 58 -19.68 13.89 -16.06
N ALA A 59 -20.98 13.56 -16.05
CA ALA A 59 -22.00 14.29 -16.80
C ALA A 59 -22.18 15.73 -16.28
N GLU A 60 -22.11 15.94 -14.97
CA GLU A 60 -22.12 17.28 -14.36
C GLU A 60 -20.80 18.05 -14.59
N LEU A 61 -19.66 17.35 -14.58
CA LEU A 61 -18.35 17.96 -14.77
C LEU A 61 -18.12 18.44 -16.22
N THR A 62 -18.57 17.66 -17.21
CA THR A 62 -18.23 17.88 -18.63
C THR A 62 -18.56 19.28 -19.14
N PRO A 63 -19.75 19.88 -18.87
CA PRO A 63 -20.10 21.21 -19.37
C PRO A 63 -19.26 22.34 -18.78
N VAL A 64 -18.71 22.15 -17.58
CA VAL A 64 -17.98 23.20 -16.84
C VAL A 64 -16.47 23.03 -16.88
N LEU A 65 -15.99 21.85 -17.31
CA LEU A 65 -14.60 21.42 -17.18
C LEU A 65 -13.61 22.41 -17.78
N ASP A 66 -13.81 22.86 -19.02
CA ASP A 66 -12.85 23.75 -19.69
C ASP A 66 -12.70 25.08 -18.94
N SER A 67 -13.81 25.72 -18.58
CA SER A 67 -13.79 26.97 -17.80
C SER A 67 -13.18 26.78 -16.41
N CYS A 68 -13.35 25.60 -15.81
CA CYS A 68 -12.79 25.28 -14.51
C CYS A 68 -11.28 25.03 -14.59
N LEU A 69 -10.81 24.32 -15.62
CA LEU A 69 -9.39 24.11 -15.86
C LEU A 69 -8.64 25.43 -16.07
N GLU A 70 -9.29 26.41 -16.72
CA GLU A 70 -8.76 27.77 -16.83
C GLU A 70 -8.65 28.47 -15.47
N ARG A 71 -9.65 28.34 -14.59
CA ARG A 71 -9.61 28.90 -13.22
C ARG A 71 -8.48 28.30 -12.38
N TYR A 72 -8.29 26.97 -12.47
CA TYR A 72 -7.26 26.24 -11.73
C TYR A 72 -5.99 25.97 -12.55
N ASN A 73 -5.69 26.80 -13.55
CA ASN A 73 -4.51 26.60 -14.41
C ASN A 73 -3.17 26.62 -13.62
N HIS A 74 -3.16 27.23 -12.44
CA HIS A 74 -2.02 27.36 -11.55
C HIS A 74 -1.78 26.10 -10.70
N PHE A 75 -2.69 25.12 -10.72
CA PHE A 75 -2.50 23.84 -10.03
C PHE A 75 -1.54 22.94 -10.82
N TYR A 76 -0.70 22.22 -10.08
CA TYR A 76 0.45 21.49 -10.63
C TYR A 76 0.04 20.26 -11.46
N GLY A 77 -0.98 19.49 -11.01
CA GLY A 77 -1.38 18.23 -11.64
C GLY A 77 -2.82 18.21 -12.16
N SER A 78 -3.09 17.38 -13.16
CA SER A 78 -4.44 17.13 -13.71
C SER A 78 -5.43 16.72 -12.64
N ASP A 79 -5.03 15.82 -11.74
CA ASP A 79 -5.86 15.30 -10.66
C ASP A 79 -6.31 16.42 -9.72
N GLN A 80 -5.40 17.35 -9.44
CA GLN A 80 -5.67 18.49 -8.56
C GLN A 80 -6.69 19.44 -9.19
N ARG A 81 -6.60 19.64 -10.51
CA ARG A 81 -7.55 20.47 -11.27
C ARG A 81 -8.92 19.80 -11.35
N VAL A 82 -8.99 18.52 -11.69
CA VAL A 82 -10.26 17.78 -11.77
C VAL A 82 -10.95 17.72 -10.41
N HIS A 83 -10.20 17.49 -9.32
CA HIS A 83 -10.76 17.54 -7.98
C HIS A 83 -11.28 18.92 -7.59
N ALA A 84 -10.58 19.99 -7.97
CA ALA A 84 -11.07 21.34 -7.75
C ALA A 84 -12.40 21.57 -8.47
N CYS A 85 -12.52 21.13 -9.73
CA CYS A 85 -13.75 21.24 -10.51
C CYS A 85 -14.91 20.44 -9.92
N LEU A 86 -14.67 19.20 -9.49
CA LEU A 86 -15.69 18.41 -8.80
C LEU A 86 -16.12 19.05 -7.47
N SER A 87 -15.17 19.66 -6.75
CA SER A 87 -15.46 20.37 -5.51
C SER A 87 -16.29 21.64 -5.74
N GLU A 88 -16.07 22.38 -6.83
CA GLU A 88 -16.92 23.52 -7.22
C GLU A 88 -18.38 23.11 -7.47
N LEU A 89 -18.59 21.89 -7.96
CA LEU A 89 -19.92 21.30 -8.17
C LEU A 89 -20.52 20.69 -6.89
N GLY A 90 -19.85 20.80 -5.75
CA GLY A 90 -20.28 20.20 -4.49
C GLY A 90 -20.16 18.68 -4.45
N ILE A 91 -19.41 18.07 -5.36
CA ILE A 91 -19.19 16.63 -5.41
C ILE A 91 -18.02 16.28 -4.50
N PRO A 92 -18.24 15.58 -3.37
CA PRO A 92 -17.19 15.29 -2.42
C PRO A 92 -16.25 14.22 -2.95
N LEU A 93 -15.01 14.27 -2.48
CA LEU A 93 -14.05 13.21 -2.72
C LEU A 93 -14.23 12.07 -1.72
N THR A 94 -14.45 10.89 -2.27
CA THR A 94 -14.35 9.61 -1.57
C THR A 94 -12.91 9.10 -1.63
N ARG A 95 -12.31 8.81 -0.47
CA ARG A 95 -10.92 8.35 -0.36
C ARG A 95 -10.88 6.82 -0.26
N GLU A 96 -10.34 6.19 -1.29
CA GLU A 96 -10.17 4.74 -1.32
C GLU A 96 -8.71 4.34 -1.09
N PRO A 97 -8.40 3.50 -0.06
CA PRO A 97 -7.04 3.08 0.22
C PRO A 97 -6.35 2.28 -0.89
N GLY A 98 -7.07 1.87 -1.95
CA GLY A 98 -6.56 1.02 -3.03
C GLY A 98 -5.87 1.75 -4.19
N PHE A 99 -5.84 3.08 -4.19
CA PHE A 99 -5.09 3.87 -5.18
C PHE A 99 -3.68 4.15 -4.65
N HIS A 100 -2.66 3.67 -5.36
CA HIS A 100 -1.27 3.68 -4.89
C HIS A 100 -0.32 4.19 -5.98
N GLN A 101 0.76 4.88 -5.59
CA GLN A 101 1.87 5.24 -6.47
C GLN A 101 3.14 4.46 -6.08
N PRO A 102 3.31 3.20 -6.54
CA PRO A 102 4.45 2.37 -6.19
C PRO A 102 5.65 2.66 -7.10
N ILE A 103 6.73 3.23 -6.54
CA ILE A 103 8.04 3.28 -7.21
C ILE A 103 8.90 2.18 -6.61
N SER A 104 9.17 1.11 -7.38
CA SER A 104 10.15 0.10 -6.99
C SER A 104 11.52 0.48 -7.58
N PRO A 105 12.57 0.61 -6.75
CA PRO A 105 13.92 0.83 -7.25
C PRO A 105 14.54 -0.47 -7.79
N ARG A 106 13.92 -1.64 -7.56
CA ARG A 106 14.32 -2.87 -8.23
C ARG A 106 13.84 -2.89 -9.66
N GLY A 107 14.78 -3.05 -10.58
CA GLY A 107 14.56 -3.14 -12.01
C GLY A 107 15.57 -2.23 -12.70
N ARG A 108 16.10 -2.67 -13.84
CA ARG A 108 16.97 -1.82 -14.66
C ARG A 108 16.19 -0.71 -15.37
N ASP A 109 14.90 -0.94 -15.55
CA ASP A 109 13.93 -0.02 -16.14
C ASP A 109 12.58 -0.11 -15.43
N ARG A 110 11.64 0.76 -15.83
CA ARG A 110 10.28 0.80 -15.28
C ARG A 110 9.50 -0.50 -15.52
N LEU A 111 9.79 -1.20 -16.62
CA LEU A 111 9.08 -2.42 -17.00
C LEU A 111 9.47 -3.59 -16.09
N GLU A 112 10.75 -3.75 -15.77
CA GLU A 112 11.22 -4.76 -14.82
C GLU A 112 10.68 -4.48 -13.40
N ALA A 113 10.65 -3.21 -12.98
CA ALA A 113 10.10 -2.79 -11.70
C ALA A 113 8.61 -3.12 -11.58
N LEU A 114 7.84 -2.80 -12.62
CA LEU A 114 6.43 -3.11 -12.71
C LEU A 114 6.18 -4.62 -12.80
N GLY A 115 6.98 -5.33 -13.58
CA GLY A 115 6.89 -6.78 -13.74
C GLY A 115 6.97 -7.52 -12.40
N SER A 116 7.71 -6.99 -11.43
CA SER A 116 7.74 -7.56 -10.08
C SER A 116 6.39 -7.48 -9.35
N LEU A 117 5.76 -6.30 -9.36
CA LEU A 117 4.44 -6.11 -8.76
C LEU A 117 3.36 -6.94 -9.47
N VAL A 118 3.38 -6.97 -10.81
CA VAL A 118 2.45 -7.78 -11.61
C VAL A 118 2.61 -9.28 -11.30
N ARG A 119 3.83 -9.78 -11.11
CA ARG A 119 4.06 -11.18 -10.71
C ARG A 119 3.44 -11.51 -9.36
N ALA A 120 3.57 -10.62 -8.37
CA ALA A 120 2.93 -10.80 -7.07
C ALA A 120 1.40 -10.86 -7.21
N SER A 121 0.83 -9.91 -7.95
CA SER A 121 -0.62 -9.84 -8.14
C SER A 121 -1.21 -11.03 -8.89
N ARG A 122 -0.49 -11.60 -9.85
CA ARG A 122 -0.93 -12.83 -10.53
C ARG A 122 -1.07 -14.03 -9.60
N LEU A 123 -0.42 -14.03 -8.43
CA LEU A 123 -0.52 -15.12 -7.46
C LEU A 123 -1.57 -14.87 -6.38
N ASP A 124 -1.70 -13.64 -5.88
CA ASP A 124 -2.69 -13.26 -4.89
C ASP A 124 -3.19 -11.82 -5.16
N PRO A 125 -4.13 -11.64 -6.11
CA PRO A 125 -4.56 -10.31 -6.53
C PRO A 125 -5.28 -9.57 -5.40
N ALA A 126 -6.07 -10.30 -4.61
CA ALA A 126 -6.80 -9.73 -3.47
C ALA A 126 -5.86 -9.20 -2.37
N ARG A 127 -4.64 -9.73 -2.22
CA ARG A 127 -3.67 -9.26 -1.23
C ARG A 127 -2.72 -8.17 -1.73
N THR A 128 -2.71 -7.89 -3.03
CA THR A 128 -1.75 -6.95 -3.64
C THR A 128 -1.81 -5.58 -2.99
N LEU A 129 -0.66 -5.10 -2.50
CA LEU A 129 -0.47 -3.82 -1.80
C LEU A 129 -1.24 -3.68 -0.47
N MET A 130 -1.94 -4.72 -0.03
CA MET A 130 -2.59 -4.70 1.28
C MET A 130 -1.55 -4.56 2.39
N GLN A 131 -1.82 -3.64 3.30
CA GLN A 131 -0.95 -3.35 4.43
C GLN A 131 -1.30 -4.20 5.66
N SER A 132 -0.30 -4.91 6.19
CA SER A 132 -0.34 -5.60 7.49
C SER A 132 0.76 -5.04 8.41
N ILE A 133 0.43 -4.79 9.68
CA ILE A 133 1.37 -4.27 10.69
C ILE A 133 1.54 -5.31 11.79
N CYS A 134 2.79 -5.71 12.03
CA CYS A 134 3.16 -6.72 13.02
C CYS A 134 4.11 -6.10 14.04
N TYR A 135 4.10 -6.64 15.26
CA TYR A 135 5.02 -6.25 16.32
C TYR A 135 5.90 -7.44 16.65
N GLU A 136 7.21 -7.22 16.69
CA GLU A 136 8.17 -8.20 17.21
C GLU A 136 8.35 -7.90 18.71
N PRO A 137 7.87 -8.77 19.62
CA PRO A 137 7.82 -8.47 21.04
C PRO A 137 9.18 -8.61 21.76
N THR A 138 10.11 -9.41 21.26
CA THR A 138 11.42 -9.67 21.86
C THR A 138 12.35 -8.45 21.80
N ARG A 139 12.27 -7.68 20.72
CA ARG A 139 13.14 -6.54 20.41
C ARG A 139 12.36 -5.22 20.36
N GLY A 140 11.04 -5.26 20.53
CA GLY A 140 10.18 -4.08 20.47
C GLY A 140 10.09 -3.47 19.06
N TRP A 141 10.37 -4.25 18.01
CA TRP A 141 10.33 -3.76 16.63
C TRP A 141 8.92 -3.76 16.07
N SER A 142 8.71 -3.00 15.00
CA SER A 142 7.47 -3.03 14.24
C SER A 142 7.74 -3.23 12.77
N VAL A 143 6.91 -4.05 12.13
CA VAL A 143 7.05 -4.45 10.73
C VAL A 143 5.79 -4.02 10.00
N SER A 144 5.91 -3.16 9.00
CA SER A 144 4.80 -2.83 8.10
C SER A 144 5.05 -3.51 6.76
N VAL A 145 4.19 -4.45 6.40
CA VAL A 145 4.23 -5.18 5.13
C VAL A 145 3.20 -4.60 4.18
N ALA A 146 3.63 -4.03 3.06
CA ALA A 146 2.81 -3.77 1.88
C ALA A 146 3.04 -4.91 0.89
N TRP A 147 2.17 -5.91 0.90
CA TRP A 147 2.43 -7.20 0.26
C TRP A 147 2.63 -7.05 -1.26
N GLY A 148 3.65 -7.71 -1.78
CA GLY A 148 4.03 -7.63 -3.21
C GLY A 148 4.84 -6.39 -3.59
N TYR A 149 5.14 -5.49 -2.64
CA TYR A 149 5.87 -4.24 -2.91
C TYR A 149 7.00 -3.96 -1.92
N THR A 150 6.69 -3.66 -0.66
CA THR A 150 7.70 -3.24 0.33
C THR A 150 7.43 -3.76 1.73
N VAL A 151 8.49 -3.98 2.49
CA VAL A 151 8.44 -4.19 3.93
C VAL A 151 9.28 -3.10 4.61
N GLN A 152 8.71 -2.48 5.63
CA GLN A 152 9.36 -1.45 6.43
C GLN A 152 9.61 -2.02 7.83
N LEU A 153 10.87 -2.12 8.23
CA LEU A 153 11.28 -2.56 9.56
C LEU A 153 11.63 -1.33 10.42
N TYR A 154 10.83 -1.10 11.45
CA TYR A 154 11.03 -0.06 12.44
C TYR A 154 11.73 -0.64 13.68
N PRO A 155 12.91 -0.15 14.06
CA PRO A 155 13.63 -0.60 15.27
C PRO A 155 12.97 -0.17 16.59
N LYS A 156 11.73 0.32 16.54
CA LYS A 156 10.96 0.83 17.67
C LYS A 156 9.50 0.52 17.46
N THR A 157 8.73 0.50 18.56
CA THR A 157 7.29 0.27 18.48
C THR A 157 6.63 1.36 17.65
N TRP A 158 5.92 0.92 16.62
CA TRP A 158 5.05 1.76 15.83
C TRP A 158 3.91 2.30 16.71
N ARG A 159 3.90 3.63 16.89
CA ARG A 159 2.73 4.36 17.40
C ARG A 159 2.17 5.17 16.24
N SER A 160 0.86 5.05 15.98
CA SER A 160 0.22 6.01 15.08
C SER A 160 0.32 7.40 15.74
N SER A 161 0.72 8.41 14.98
CA SER A 161 0.65 9.77 15.49
C SER A 161 -0.81 10.20 15.55
N GLN A 162 -1.28 10.70 16.69
CA GLN A 162 -2.56 11.39 16.84
C GLN A 162 -2.63 12.75 16.09
N LYS A 163 -1.65 13.09 15.25
CA LYS A 163 -1.58 14.41 14.63
C LYS A 163 -2.41 14.47 13.34
N GLY A 164 -3.69 14.81 13.50
CA GLY A 164 -4.47 15.52 12.49
C GLY A 164 -5.67 14.74 11.91
N PRO A 165 -6.67 15.46 11.35
CA PRO A 165 -7.96 14.92 10.91
C PRO A 165 -7.91 14.10 9.62
N PHE A 166 -6.73 13.65 9.17
CA PHE A 166 -6.56 12.97 7.88
C PHE A 166 -5.92 11.58 8.04
N THR A 167 -6.60 10.58 7.49
CA THR A 167 -6.23 9.14 7.39
C THR A 167 -5.14 8.86 6.35
N PHE A 168 -4.25 9.84 6.08
CA PHE A 168 -3.15 9.71 5.13
C PHE A 168 -1.88 9.57 5.92
N ASN A 169 -1.37 8.35 5.98
CA ASN A 169 -0.08 8.11 6.59
C ASN A 169 1.04 8.41 5.58
N THR A 170 1.02 9.60 4.99
CA THR A 170 2.21 10.16 4.37
C THR A 170 3.04 10.79 5.46
N ARG A 171 3.63 9.90 6.26
CA ARG A 171 4.57 10.28 7.29
C ARG A 171 5.66 11.13 6.62
N PRO A 172 5.93 12.36 7.09
CA PRO A 172 7.12 13.06 6.66
C PRO A 172 8.31 12.15 6.96
N VAL A 173 9.20 11.96 6.00
CA VAL A 173 10.42 11.15 6.20
C VAL A 173 11.16 11.73 7.41
N PRO A 174 11.32 10.98 8.52
CA PRO A 174 11.95 11.52 9.71
C PRO A 174 13.32 12.12 9.39
N SER A 175 13.62 13.31 9.92
CA SER A 175 14.93 13.94 9.75
C SER A 175 16.02 13.02 10.32
N GLU A 176 15.78 12.48 11.51
CA GLU A 176 16.67 11.57 12.23
C GLU A 176 16.79 10.20 11.53
N PRO A 177 18.00 9.77 11.16
CA PRO A 177 18.21 8.48 10.50
C PRO A 177 17.74 7.28 11.32
N CYS A 178 17.93 7.31 12.64
CA CYS A 178 17.51 6.23 13.56
C CYS A 178 15.98 6.05 13.63
N ASP A 179 15.23 7.08 13.24
CA ASP A 179 13.76 7.06 13.21
C ASP A 179 13.20 6.55 11.89
N ARG A 180 14.04 6.43 10.87
CA ARG A 180 13.65 5.93 9.55
C ARG A 180 13.54 4.40 9.58
N PRO A 181 12.53 3.83 8.90
CA PRO A 181 12.48 2.39 8.73
C PRO A 181 13.60 1.92 7.81
N ILE A 182 14.05 0.69 8.03
CA ILE A 182 14.86 -0.04 7.04
C ILE A 182 13.90 -0.58 5.99
N LEU A 183 14.13 -0.21 4.73
CA LEU A 183 13.28 -0.57 3.60
C LEU A 183 13.77 -1.85 2.92
N PHE A 184 12.86 -2.80 2.77
CA PHE A 184 13.05 -4.03 2.02
C PHE A 184 12.08 -4.02 0.84
N PHE A 185 12.59 -4.21 -0.37
CA PHE A 185 11.77 -4.23 -1.57
C PHE A 185 11.48 -5.65 -2.01
N PHE A 186 10.31 -5.87 -2.58
CA PHE A 186 9.89 -7.16 -3.10
C PHE A 186 10.88 -7.70 -4.14
N ASP A 187 11.38 -8.92 -3.92
CA ASP A 187 12.38 -9.59 -4.73
C ASP A 187 11.72 -10.63 -5.64
N ARG A 188 11.04 -11.59 -5.02
CA ARG A 188 10.34 -12.69 -5.69
C ARG A 188 9.25 -13.27 -4.83
N ILE A 189 8.44 -14.10 -5.46
CA ILE A 189 7.34 -14.83 -4.84
C ILE A 189 7.32 -16.27 -5.34
N THR A 190 7.00 -17.19 -4.45
CA THR A 190 6.83 -18.62 -4.75
C THR A 190 5.55 -19.13 -4.10
N LYS A 191 4.97 -20.19 -4.64
CA LYS A 191 3.89 -20.92 -3.98
C LYS A 191 4.48 -21.75 -2.84
N GLN A 192 3.79 -21.79 -1.71
CA GLN A 192 4.21 -22.63 -0.59
C GLN A 192 4.13 -24.12 -0.97
N LYS A 193 5.13 -24.92 -0.59
CA LYS A 193 5.22 -26.35 -0.95
C LYS A 193 4.27 -27.27 -0.16
N ILE A 194 3.59 -26.78 0.87
CA ILE A 194 2.70 -27.57 1.74
C ILE A 194 1.25 -27.47 1.26
N ASP A 195 0.48 -28.55 1.43
CA ASP A 195 -0.90 -28.80 0.97
C ASP A 195 -1.96 -27.77 1.40
N SER A 196 -1.63 -26.79 2.25
CA SER A 196 -2.57 -25.77 2.73
C SER A 196 -2.82 -24.62 1.75
N GLY A 197 -2.05 -24.53 0.66
CA GLY A 197 -2.09 -23.40 -0.27
C GLY A 197 -1.53 -22.11 0.34
N GLY A 198 -0.88 -21.27 -0.47
CA GLY A 198 -0.31 -20.01 0.01
C GLY A 198 0.88 -19.52 -0.80
N THR A 199 1.43 -18.38 -0.37
CA THR A 199 2.56 -17.71 -0.99
C THR A 199 3.68 -17.47 0.02
N VAL A 200 4.92 -17.52 -0.48
CA VAL A 200 6.11 -17.06 0.21
C VAL A 200 6.72 -15.95 -0.63
N SER A 201 6.74 -14.74 -0.11
CA SER A 201 7.32 -13.57 -0.77
C SER A 201 8.60 -13.14 -0.06
N GLU A 202 9.65 -12.90 -0.83
CA GLU A 202 10.97 -12.50 -0.35
C GLU A 202 11.16 -11.00 -0.58
N TYR A 203 11.68 -10.31 0.44
CA TYR A 203 11.99 -8.89 0.40
C TYR A 203 13.42 -8.69 0.89
N SER A 204 14.28 -8.12 0.05
CA SER A 204 15.67 -7.81 0.41
C SER A 204 15.95 -6.31 0.35
N VAL A 205 16.99 -5.87 1.04
CA VAL A 205 17.41 -4.46 1.06
C VAL A 205 17.88 -4.07 -0.34
N HIS A 206 17.30 -3.02 -0.91
CA HIS A 206 17.77 -2.44 -2.16
C HIS A 206 18.70 -1.27 -1.82
N LEU A 207 19.99 -1.41 -2.14
CA LEU A 207 21.14 -0.54 -1.81
C LEU A 207 21.75 -0.72 -0.40
N PRO A 208 22.95 -1.36 -0.30
CA PRO A 208 23.74 -1.44 0.93
C PRO A 208 24.64 -0.21 1.15
N GLY A 209 24.34 0.93 0.52
CA GLY A 209 25.14 2.14 0.64
C GLY A 209 24.78 2.94 1.89
N ASN A 210 25.59 2.83 2.93
CA ASN A 210 25.64 3.71 4.11
C ASN A 210 24.47 3.72 5.12
N SER A 211 23.42 2.90 4.98
CA SER A 211 22.33 2.90 5.96
C SER A 211 22.78 2.53 7.38
N SER A 212 23.78 1.66 7.53
CA SER A 212 24.37 1.31 8.83
C SER A 212 25.35 2.34 9.39
N ALA A 213 25.82 3.29 8.56
CA ALA A 213 26.69 4.39 9.01
C ALA A 213 25.88 5.60 9.49
N ALA A 214 24.58 5.65 9.21
CA ALA A 214 23.75 6.81 9.51
C ALA A 214 23.17 6.81 10.95
N CYS A 215 23.20 5.68 11.65
CA CYS A 215 22.64 5.55 13.00
C CYS A 215 23.44 4.56 13.85
N GLU A 216 23.96 5.02 14.99
CA GLU A 216 24.72 4.21 15.95
C GLU A 216 23.84 3.53 17.03
N HIS A 217 22.52 3.75 17.00
CA HIS A 217 21.61 3.21 18.02
C HIS A 217 21.63 1.66 18.01
N PRO A 218 21.77 0.97 19.17
CA PRO A 218 21.88 -0.48 19.25
C PRO A 218 20.73 -1.24 18.58
N ASP A 219 19.49 -0.75 18.72
CA ASP A 219 18.32 -1.37 18.09
C ASP A 219 18.34 -1.25 16.57
N PHE A 220 18.80 -0.11 16.04
CA PHE A 220 18.97 0.09 14.60
C PHE A 220 20.10 -0.79 14.07
N ALA A 221 21.23 -0.88 14.80
CA ALA A 221 22.33 -1.76 14.47
C ALA A 221 21.89 -3.23 14.44
N ALA A 222 21.05 -3.66 15.38
CA ALA A 222 20.48 -5.00 15.38
C ALA A 222 19.50 -5.23 14.22
N ALA A 223 18.64 -4.27 13.89
CA ALA A 223 17.71 -4.35 12.75
C ALA A 223 18.45 -4.35 11.40
N SER A 224 19.56 -3.62 11.27
CA SER A 224 20.38 -3.52 10.05
C SER A 224 21.10 -4.82 9.67
N LYS A 225 21.19 -5.77 10.60
CA LYS A 225 21.70 -7.13 10.36
C LYS A 225 20.71 -8.00 9.59
N VAL A 226 19.41 -7.64 9.59
CA VAL A 226 18.41 -8.29 8.75
C VAL A 226 18.67 -7.89 7.30
N LYS A 227 18.86 -8.88 6.42
CA LYS A 227 19.12 -8.70 4.99
C LYS A 227 17.96 -9.20 4.11
N LEU A 228 17.18 -10.13 4.64
CA LEU A 228 16.05 -10.75 3.95
C LEU A 228 14.86 -10.85 4.90
N ILE A 229 13.66 -10.55 4.39
CA ILE A 229 12.41 -10.81 5.07
C ILE A 229 11.60 -11.77 4.20
N GLU A 230 11.16 -12.87 4.77
CA GLU A 230 10.24 -13.81 4.14
C GLU A 230 8.85 -13.63 4.73
N VAL A 231 7.88 -13.30 3.87
CA VAL A 231 6.48 -13.15 4.26
C VAL A 231 5.68 -14.34 3.73
N TYR A 232 5.12 -15.10 4.67
CA TYR A 232 4.24 -16.23 4.43
C TYR A 232 2.80 -15.78 4.55
N ALA A 233 1.97 -16.06 3.55
CA ALA A 233 0.56 -15.71 3.58
C ALA A 233 -0.30 -16.78 2.87
N PRO A 234 -1.49 -17.13 3.41
CA PRO A 234 -2.48 -17.90 2.64
C PRO A 234 -2.97 -17.05 1.46
N ILE A 235 -3.51 -17.69 0.41
CA ILE A 235 -4.20 -16.95 -0.66
C ILE A 235 -5.40 -16.23 -0.05
N MET A 236 -5.52 -14.92 -0.27
CA MET A 236 -6.62 -14.13 0.27
C MET A 236 -7.91 -14.40 -0.51
N ASP A 237 -9.01 -14.66 0.21
CA ASP A 237 -10.35 -14.69 -0.39
C ASP A 237 -10.73 -13.25 -0.81
N PRO A 238 -11.08 -12.99 -2.08
CA PRO A 238 -11.55 -11.68 -2.52
C PRO A 238 -12.72 -11.12 -1.71
N ASN A 239 -13.56 -11.98 -1.11
CA ASN A 239 -14.67 -11.55 -0.26
C ASN A 239 -14.23 -11.05 1.13
N ASP A 240 -12.98 -11.28 1.54
CA ASP A 240 -12.47 -10.75 2.80
C ASP A 240 -12.41 -9.21 2.79
N TRP A 241 -12.31 -8.58 1.61
CA TRP A 241 -12.44 -7.12 1.45
C TRP A 241 -13.80 -6.58 1.93
N LYS A 242 -14.83 -7.42 1.94
CA LYS A 242 -16.20 -7.07 2.36
C LYS A 242 -16.44 -7.31 3.84
N LYS A 243 -15.49 -7.93 4.56
CA LYS A 243 -15.62 -8.30 5.97
C LYS A 243 -14.85 -7.32 6.86
N ALA A 244 -15.29 -7.16 8.10
CA ALA A 244 -14.54 -6.45 9.14
C ALA A 244 -13.81 -7.45 10.05
N PRO A 245 -12.50 -7.25 10.35
CA PRO A 245 -11.63 -6.24 9.77
C PRO A 245 -11.27 -6.54 8.30
N ARG A 246 -11.22 -5.50 7.46
CA ARG A 246 -10.85 -5.63 6.03
C ARG A 246 -9.38 -6.02 5.81
N ARG A 247 -8.59 -6.16 6.89
CA ARG A 247 -7.14 -6.42 6.88
C ARG A 247 -6.82 -7.72 7.61
N HIS A 248 -5.82 -8.45 7.12
CA HIS A 248 -5.25 -9.63 7.79
C HIS A 248 -4.20 -9.21 8.82
N CYS A 249 -4.13 -9.95 9.92
CA CYS A 249 -3.17 -9.75 11.00
C CYS A 249 -1.86 -10.47 10.69
N CYS A 250 -0.80 -10.18 11.46
CA CYS A 250 0.47 -10.83 11.27
C CYS A 250 1.31 -10.98 12.53
N GLU A 251 2.14 -12.00 12.51
CA GLU A 251 3.06 -12.37 13.57
C GLU A 251 4.48 -12.48 13.00
N THR A 252 5.47 -12.04 13.77
CA THR A 252 6.88 -12.21 13.43
C THR A 252 7.42 -13.44 14.15
N GLU A 253 8.08 -14.34 13.41
CA GLU A 253 8.72 -15.51 14.01
C GLU A 253 10.24 -15.35 13.96
N THR A 254 10.86 -15.31 15.14
CA THR A 254 12.32 -15.32 15.25
C THR A 254 12.77 -16.76 15.43
N ARG A 255 13.21 -17.42 14.35
CA ARG A 255 13.80 -18.77 14.45
C ARG A 255 15.04 -18.75 15.37
N ARG A 256 14.92 -19.22 16.61
CA ARG A 256 16.06 -19.60 17.45
C ARG A 256 16.49 -21.04 17.12
N ARG A 257 17.31 -21.30 16.09
CA ARG A 257 17.98 -22.63 15.88
C ARG A 257 19.35 -22.52 15.15
N PRO A 258 20.26 -23.51 15.31
CA PRO A 258 21.64 -23.32 15.82
C PRO A 258 22.79 -23.25 14.79
N TRP A 259 23.93 -22.73 15.30
CA TRP A 259 25.38 -22.85 14.94
C TRP A 259 25.88 -22.90 13.49
N TRP A 260 25.04 -22.94 12.45
CA TRP A 260 25.50 -22.94 11.05
C TRP A 260 24.53 -22.18 10.12
N GLY A 261 24.61 -20.83 10.14
CA GLY A 261 24.61 -20.09 8.88
C GLY A 261 23.31 -19.55 8.24
N ARG A 262 22.33 -19.00 8.97
CA ARG A 262 21.31 -18.06 8.41
C ARG A 262 20.89 -16.93 9.37
N SER A 263 21.85 -16.16 9.88
CA SER A 263 21.61 -15.14 10.93
C SER A 263 20.93 -13.83 10.46
N SER A 264 20.55 -13.69 9.19
CA SER A 264 20.11 -12.41 8.58
C SER A 264 18.70 -12.42 8.00
N THR A 265 17.89 -13.45 8.26
CA THR A 265 16.53 -13.56 7.72
C THR A 265 15.48 -13.41 8.83
N MET A 266 14.45 -12.60 8.59
CA MET A 266 13.28 -12.46 9.45
C MET A 266 12.06 -13.09 8.77
N GLU A 267 11.26 -13.85 9.52
CA GLU A 267 10.02 -14.45 9.01
C GLU A 267 8.80 -13.67 9.53
N VAL A 268 7.87 -13.37 8.63
CA VAL A 268 6.58 -12.75 8.95
C VAL A 268 5.47 -13.66 8.42
N ARG A 269 4.50 -13.98 9.26
CA ARG A 269 3.33 -14.78 8.88
C ARG A 269 2.10 -13.89 8.90
N ILE A 270 1.41 -13.80 7.77
CA ILE A 270 0.12 -13.12 7.63
C ILE A 270 -0.98 -14.17 7.68
N SER A 271 -2.04 -13.89 8.44
CA SER A 271 -3.21 -14.75 8.55
C SER A 271 -4.48 -13.92 8.83
N PRO A 272 -5.68 -14.48 8.64
CA PRO A 272 -6.88 -13.87 9.20
C PRO A 272 -6.69 -13.54 10.69
N CYS A 273 -7.20 -12.39 11.12
CA CYS A 273 -7.10 -11.98 12.52
C CYS A 273 -7.87 -12.94 13.43
N ARG A 274 -7.28 -13.31 14.58
CA ARG A 274 -7.97 -14.13 15.58
C ARG A 274 -9.07 -13.31 16.28
N PRO A 275 -10.12 -13.94 16.84
CA PRO A 275 -11.10 -13.24 17.66
C PRO A 275 -10.41 -12.47 18.80
N GLY A 276 -10.68 -11.16 18.89
CA GLY A 276 -10.06 -10.27 19.89
C GLY A 276 -8.63 -9.81 19.58
N GLU A 277 -8.02 -10.28 18.48
CA GLU A 277 -6.73 -9.77 18.04
C GLU A 277 -6.91 -8.38 17.41
N THR A 278 -6.36 -7.37 18.08
CA THR A 278 -6.36 -6.00 17.57
C THR A 278 -5.16 -5.77 16.66
N ILE A 279 -5.38 -5.04 15.57
CA ILE A 279 -4.33 -4.60 14.63
C ILE A 279 -3.31 -3.70 15.36
N THR A 280 -3.74 -3.05 16.43
CA THR A 280 -2.89 -2.40 17.43
C THR A 280 -2.72 -3.37 18.59
N LYS A 281 -1.74 -4.27 18.53
CA LYS A 281 -1.20 -4.79 19.80
C LYS A 281 -0.63 -3.58 20.51
N SER A 282 -1.27 -3.16 21.60
CA SER A 282 -0.70 -2.19 22.52
C SER A 282 0.70 -2.68 22.83
N PRO A 283 1.75 -1.86 22.69
CA PRO A 283 3.03 -2.23 23.29
C PRO A 283 2.78 -2.59 24.76
N PRO A 284 3.41 -3.66 25.27
CA PRO A 284 3.35 -3.97 26.70
C PRO A 284 3.85 -2.79 27.54
#